data_AF-A0A967WTP4-F1
#
_entry.id   AF-A0A967WTP4-F1
#
_cell.length_a   1.000
_cell.length_b   1.000
_cell.length_c   1.000
_cell.angle_alpha   90.00
_cell.angle_beta   90.00
_cell.angle_gamma   90.00
#
_symmetry.space_group_name_H-M   'P 1'
#
loop_
_entity.id
_entity.type
_entity.pdbx_description
1 polymer ?
#
loop_
_entity_poly.entity_id
_entity_poly.type
_entity_poly.pdbx_seq_one_letter_code
_entity_poly.pdbx_strand_id
1 'polypeptide(L)' 'FAVNDIYFCREMGVKPEAMNNYGSSLIWGHPQGPTGQRLIVELIEELVLAGGGYGLFVGCAAGDTGAGVVLKVGARV' A
#
# COMPACT_ATOMS: atom_id res chain seq x y z
N PHE A 1 2.34 -12.22 -1.47
CA PHE A 1 2.68 -13.08 -2.62
C PHE A 1 2.58 -12.26 -3.89
N ALA A 2 3.50 -12.38 -4.86
CA ALA A 2 3.44 -11.56 -6.08
C ALA A 2 2.14 -11.72 -6.89
N VAL A 3 1.56 -12.93 -6.89
CA VAL A 3 0.28 -13.20 -7.57
C VAL A 3 -0.89 -12.37 -7.03
N ASN A 4 -0.90 -12.04 -5.74
CA ASN A 4 -1.95 -11.21 -5.13
C ASN A 4 -1.96 -9.81 -5.75
N ASP A 5 -0.79 -9.21 -5.86
CA ASP A 5 -0.62 -7.83 -6.31
C ASP A 5 -0.90 -7.72 -7.82
N ILE A 6 -0.43 -8.70 -8.61
CA ILE A 6 -0.73 -8.78 -10.04
C ILE A 6 -2.24 -8.99 -10.29
N TYR A 7 -2.87 -9.86 -9.50
CA TYR A 7 -4.31 -10.09 -9.58
C TYR A 7 -5.09 -8.80 -9.25
N PHE A 8 -4.75 -8.12 -8.15
CA PHE A 8 -5.35 -6.85 -7.77
C PHE A 8 -5.23 -5.80 -8.89
N CYS A 9 -4.03 -5.63 -9.45
CA CYS A 9 -3.79 -4.71 -10.57
C CYS A 9 -4.70 -5.02 -11.77
N ARG A 10 -4.85 -6.30 -12.12
CA ARG A 10 -5.69 -6.73 -13.24
C ARG A 10 -7.17 -6.45 -12.98
N GLU A 11 -7.69 -6.84 -11.82
CA GLU A 11 -9.12 -6.69 -11.50
C GLU A 11 -9.52 -5.23 -11.30
N MET A 12 -8.63 -4.40 -10.76
CA MET A 12 -8.90 -2.98 -10.48
C MET A 12 -8.44 -2.03 -11.58
N GLY A 13 -7.79 -2.54 -12.65
CA GLY A 13 -7.26 -1.72 -13.74
C GLY A 13 -6.12 -0.78 -13.31
N VAL A 14 -5.38 -1.15 -12.25
CA VAL A 14 -4.26 -0.35 -11.72
C VAL A 14 -2.95 -0.81 -12.35
N LYS A 15 -2.13 0.13 -12.81
CA LYS A 15 -0.80 -0.17 -13.35
C LYS A 15 0.13 -0.68 -12.24
N PRO A 16 0.89 -1.77 -12.44
CA PRO A 16 1.82 -2.27 -11.42
C PRO A 16 2.82 -1.23 -10.93
N GLU A 17 3.23 -0.31 -11.81
CA GLU A 17 4.20 0.76 -11.50
C GLU A 17 3.59 1.88 -10.66
N ALA A 18 2.28 1.85 -10.38
CA ALA A 18 1.58 2.87 -9.59
C ALA A 18 1.47 2.52 -8.09
N MET A 19 2.07 1.40 -7.64
CA MET A 19 2.06 0.97 -6.25
C MET A 19 3.45 0.53 -5.78
N ASN A 20 3.69 0.57 -4.47
CA ASN A 20 4.90 0.02 -3.83
C ASN A 20 6.21 0.65 -4.35
N ASN A 21 6.25 1.98 -4.52
CA ASN A 21 7.40 2.72 -5.09
C ASN A 21 8.72 2.54 -4.30
N TYR A 22 8.63 2.26 -2.99
CA TYR A 22 9.79 2.00 -2.12
C TYR A 22 9.92 0.51 -1.72
N GLY A 23 9.24 -0.37 -2.44
CA GLY A 23 9.27 -1.82 -2.25
C GLY A 23 8.04 -2.36 -1.53
N SER A 24 8.06 -3.64 -1.21
CA SER A 24 6.90 -4.35 -0.65
C SER A 24 7.31 -5.36 0.42
N SER A 25 6.33 -6.05 1.01
CA SER A 25 6.57 -7.11 1.99
C SER A 25 7.36 -8.30 1.44
N LEU A 26 7.47 -8.44 0.11
CA LEU A 26 8.34 -9.44 -0.52
C LEU A 26 9.83 -9.09 -0.39
N ILE A 27 10.16 -7.80 -0.30
CA ILE A 27 11.54 -7.31 -0.18
C ILE A 27 11.90 -7.12 1.29
N TRP A 28 11.03 -6.46 2.05
CA TRP A 28 11.29 -6.06 3.44
C TRP A 28 10.88 -7.10 4.48
N GLY A 29 10.28 -8.21 4.04
CA GLY A 29 9.68 -9.22 4.90
C GLY A 29 8.26 -8.86 5.34
N HIS A 30 7.56 -9.86 5.89
CA HIS A 30 6.15 -9.78 6.23
C HIS A 30 5.83 -10.21 7.67
N PRO A 31 6.28 -9.49 8.71
CA PRO A 31 5.72 -9.66 10.05
C PRO A 31 4.25 -9.22 10.01
N GLN A 32 3.32 -10.13 10.36
CA GLN A 32 1.90 -10.04 9.96
C GLN A 32 1.26 -8.67 10.28
N GLY A 33 1.08 -8.35 11.56
CA GLY A 33 0.52 -7.07 12.00
C GLY A 33 1.40 -5.87 11.66
N PRO A 34 2.71 -5.88 12.01
CA PRO A 34 3.59 -4.73 11.79
C PRO A 34 3.74 -4.32 10.32
N THR A 35 3.55 -5.24 9.37
CA THR A 35 3.62 -4.89 7.93
C THR A 35 2.58 -3.84 7.55
N GLY A 36 1.34 -3.97 8.04
CA GLY A 36 0.28 -2.99 7.72
C GLY A 36 0.63 -1.60 8.22
N GLN A 37 1.14 -1.50 9.46
CA GLN A 37 1.59 -0.23 10.03
C GLN A 37 2.76 0.38 9.24
N ARG A 38 3.79 -0.43 8.91
CA ARG A 38 4.93 0.04 8.11
C ARG A 38 4.48 0.59 6.76
N LEU A 39 3.65 -0.15 6.02
CA LEU A 39 3.17 0.26 4.69
C LEU A 39 2.28 1.52 4.75
N ILE A 40 1.47 1.67 5.79
CA ILE A 40 0.68 2.90 6.01
C ILE A 40 1.59 4.09 6.28
N VAL A 41 2.62 3.95 7.12
CA VAL A 41 3.59 5.02 7.38
C VAL A 41 4.35 5.38 6.10
N GLU A 42 4.81 4.39 5.34
CA GLU A 42 5.50 4.59 4.07
C GLU A 42 4.63 5.32 3.04
N LEU A 43 3.34 4.95 2.92
CA LEU A 43 2.37 5.65 2.09
C LEU A 43 2.17 7.10 2.53
N ILE A 44 2.11 7.37 3.83
CA ILE A 44 2.01 8.74 4.35
C ILE A 44 3.24 9.55 3.95
N GLU A 45 4.44 9.02 4.17
CA GLU A 45 5.69 9.71 3.82
C GLU A 45 5.79 9.98 2.31
N GLU A 46 5.40 9.01 1.47
CA GLU A 46 5.35 9.20 0.02
C GLU A 46 4.39 10.32 -0.38
N LEU A 47 3.19 10.36 0.20
CA LEU A 47 2.23 11.44 -0.06
C LEU A 47 2.76 12.79 0.43
N VAL A 48 3.44 12.85 1.56
CA VAL A 48 4.09 14.09 2.05
C VAL A 48 5.12 14.58 1.03
N LEU A 49 5.97 13.70 0.52
CA LEU A 49 6.97 14.03 -0.50
C LEU A 49 6.33 14.48 -1.82
N ALA A 50 5.18 13.92 -2.18
CA ALA A 50 4.38 14.33 -3.34
C ALA A 50 3.65 15.67 -3.16
N GLY A 51 3.71 16.29 -1.97
CA GLY A 51 3.03 17.56 -1.67
C GLY A 51 1.61 17.39 -1.12
N GLY A 52 1.26 16.22 -0.60
CA GLY A 52 -0.07 15.84 -0.14
C GLY A 52 -0.85 15.05 -1.19
N GLY A 53 -2.08 14.66 -0.85
CA GLY A 53 -2.96 13.92 -1.75
C GLY A 53 -3.69 12.75 -1.09
N TYR A 54 -4.13 11.81 -1.92
CA TYR A 54 -4.79 10.58 -1.49
C TYR A 54 -3.93 9.37 -1.81
N GLY A 55 -3.93 8.41 -0.88
CA GLY A 55 -3.31 7.11 -1.06
C GLY A 55 -4.23 6.00 -0.59
N LEU A 56 -4.01 4.79 -1.10
CA LEU A 56 -4.75 3.60 -0.74
C LEU A 56 -3.78 2.54 -0.20
N PHE A 57 -3.99 2.14 1.05
CA PHE A 57 -3.41 0.91 1.58
C PHE A 57 -4.41 -0.23 1.38
N VAL A 58 -3.96 -1.35 0.84
CA VAL A 58 -4.70 -2.61 0.80
C VAL A 58 -3.83 -3.75 1.33
N GLY A 59 -4.45 -4.70 2.01
CA GLY A 59 -3.77 -5.89 2.50
C GLY A 59 -4.70 -7.08 2.61
N CYS A 60 -4.28 -8.23 2.08
CA CYS A 60 -4.91 -9.52 2.38
C CYS A 60 -4.46 -10.02 3.76
N ALA A 61 -5.29 -10.80 4.43
CA ALA A 61 -4.98 -11.47 5.68
C ALA A 61 -5.48 -12.92 5.64
N ALA A 62 -4.89 -13.77 6.49
CA ALA A 62 -5.32 -15.16 6.60
C ALA A 62 -6.79 -15.24 7.04
N GLY A 63 -7.47 -16.32 6.63
CA GLY A 63 -8.88 -16.53 6.95
C GLY A 63 -9.87 -15.80 6.04
N ASP A 64 -9.49 -15.56 4.78
CA ASP A 64 -10.34 -14.91 3.77
C ASP A 64 -10.80 -13.50 4.18
N THR A 65 -9.85 -12.73 4.71
CA THR A 65 -10.10 -11.35 5.13
C THR A 65 -9.14 -10.40 4.44
N GLY A 66 -9.54 -9.15 4.34
CA GLY A 66 -8.71 -8.08 3.80
C GLY A 66 -9.06 -6.75 4.42
N ALA A 67 -8.15 -5.79 4.27
CA ALA A 67 -8.34 -4.42 4.69
C ALA A 67 -8.06 -3.48 3.52
N GLY A 68 -8.85 -2.42 3.43
CA GLY A 68 -8.63 -1.28 2.55
C GLY A 68 -8.76 0.01 3.35
N VAL A 69 -7.76 0.87 3.28
CA VAL A 69 -7.72 2.15 4.01
C VAL A 69 -7.32 3.26 3.05
N VAL A 70 -8.22 4.22 2.87
CA VAL A 70 -7.92 5.45 2.11
C VAL A 70 -7.38 6.50 3.08
N LEU A 71 -6.21 7.05 2.76
CA LEU A 71 -5.56 8.10 3.52
C LEU A 71 -5.62 9.40 2.73
N LYS A 72 -5.86 10.51 3.43
CA LYS A 72 -5.68 11.87 2.90
C LYS A 72 -4.57 12.55 3.69
N VAL A 73 -3.53 13.00 3.00
CA VAL A 73 -2.47 13.81 3.58
C VAL A 73 -2.60 15.23 3.04
N GLY A 74 -2.63 16.21 3.94
CA GLY A 74 -2.70 17.62 3.55
C GLY A 74 -1.39 18.10 2.92
N ALA A 75 -1.47 19.10 2.03
CA ALA A 75 -0.28 19.79 1.55
C ALA A 75 0.40 20.54 2.70
N ARG A 76 1.74 20.54 2.73
CA ARG A 76 2.49 21.42 3.64
C ARG A 76 2.23 22.86 3.18
N VAL A 77 1.68 23.67 4.10
CA VAL A 77 1.49 25.12 3.92
C VAL A 77 2.82 25.84 4.09
#